data_AF-A0A852TKZ7-F1
#
_entry.id   AF-A0A852TKZ7-F1
#
_cell.length_a   1.000
_cell.length_b   1.000
_cell.length_c   1.000
_cell.angle_alpha   90.00
_cell.angle_beta   90.00
_cell.angle_gamma   90.00
#
_symmetry.space_group_name_H-M   'P 1'
#
loop_
_entity.id
_entity.type
_entity.pdbx_description
1 polymer ?
#
loop_
_entity_poly.entity_id
_entity_poly.type
_entity_poly.pdbx_seq_one_letter_code
_entity_poly.pdbx_strand_id
1 'polypeptide(L)'
;MKHRTVSALAALPLLLLASACGGERTAEDDATAAGVMCEDSVREELDLGESAQFDDSPDVEVTSAESPRTYEIAGSVDVDGTATDYVCTISTSDQGDTWTMEGVEITG
;
A
#
# COMPACT_ATOMS: atom_id res chain seq x y z
N MET A 1 -31.16 42.16 39.30
CA MET A 1 -30.36 42.86 38.26
C MET A 1 -28.91 42.40 38.39
N LYS A 2 -28.22 42.35 37.24
CA LYS A 2 -26.79 42.04 37.00
C LYS A 2 -26.44 40.57 36.74
N HIS A 3 -25.74 40.41 35.62
CA HIS A 3 -25.70 39.25 34.74
C HIS A 3 -24.38 38.46 34.85
N ARG A 4 -24.54 37.16 34.60
CA ARG A 4 -23.67 36.25 33.83
C ARG A 4 -22.27 35.99 34.34
N THR A 5 -22.14 34.84 34.98
CA THR A 5 -20.91 34.06 35.11
C THR A 5 -21.06 32.74 34.35
N VAL A 6 -20.01 32.46 33.57
CA VAL A 6 -19.40 31.16 33.25
C VAL A 6 -20.12 30.21 32.27
N SER A 7 -19.31 29.84 31.27
CA SER A 7 -19.42 28.73 30.32
C SER A 7 -20.19 27.52 30.81
N ALA A 8 -21.11 27.02 29.99
CA ALA A 8 -21.46 25.60 30.00
C ALA A 8 -22.18 25.18 28.70
N LEU A 9 -21.71 24.05 28.17
CA LEU A 9 -22.49 22.99 27.51
C LEU A 9 -22.96 23.28 26.07
N ALA A 10 -22.29 22.69 25.07
CA ALA A 10 -22.44 21.30 24.63
C ALA A 10 -23.53 21.18 23.57
N ALA A 11 -23.08 20.99 22.32
CA ALA A 11 -23.80 20.25 21.29
C ALA A 11 -22.79 19.92 20.19
N LEU A 12 -21.91 18.95 20.46
CA LEU A 12 -21.26 18.19 19.39
C LEU A 12 -22.34 17.27 18.81
N PRO A 13 -22.81 17.45 17.58
CA PRO A 13 -23.51 16.38 16.91
C PRO A 13 -22.45 15.33 16.53
N LEU A 14 -22.26 14.34 17.41
CA LEU A 14 -21.64 13.06 17.07
C LEU A 14 -22.59 12.32 16.13
N LEU A 15 -22.64 12.78 14.88
CA LEU A 15 -23.22 12.09 13.74
C LEU A 15 -22.06 11.46 12.96
N LEU A 16 -21.44 10.44 13.54
CA LEU A 16 -20.68 9.46 12.76
C LEU A 16 -21.37 8.12 12.99
N LEU A 17 -22.41 7.97 12.17
CA LEU A 17 -23.11 6.73 11.91
C LEU A 17 -22.11 5.64 11.56
N ALA A 18 -22.41 4.45 12.06
CA ALA A 18 -21.78 3.20 11.71
C ALA A 18 -21.68 3.02 10.18
N SER A 19 -20.46 2.77 9.70
CA SER A 19 -20.18 1.66 8.79
C SER A 19 -19.18 0.78 9.53
N ALA A 20 -19.65 -0.18 10.31
CA ALA A 20 -19.80 -1.54 9.81
C ALA A 20 -18.53 -1.99 9.08
N CYS A 21 -17.66 -2.62 9.86
CA CYS A 21 -16.63 -3.56 9.46
C CYS A 21 -17.11 -4.42 8.26
N GLY A 22 -16.39 -4.39 7.13
CA GLY A 22 -16.72 -5.19 5.94
C GLY A 22 -17.03 -4.39 4.67
N GLY A 23 -16.35 -3.27 4.42
CA GLY A 23 -16.30 -2.71 3.07
C GLY A 23 -15.48 -3.63 2.17
N GLU A 24 -15.92 -3.84 0.92
CA GLU A 24 -15.10 -4.47 -0.10
C GLU A 24 -13.78 -3.69 -0.24
N ARG A 25 -12.64 -4.38 -0.11
CA ARG A 25 -11.31 -3.83 -0.35
C ARG A 25 -11.25 -3.32 -1.79
N THR A 26 -10.90 -2.05 -1.95
CA THR A 26 -10.65 -1.46 -3.28
C THR A 26 -9.26 -1.85 -3.78
N ALA A 27 -8.98 -1.61 -5.06
CA ALA A 27 -7.65 -1.84 -5.60
C ALA A 27 -6.64 -0.91 -4.92
N GLU A 28 -7.05 0.33 -4.64
CA GLU A 28 -6.24 1.37 -4.02
C GLU A 28 -5.93 1.07 -2.55
N ASP A 29 -6.85 0.45 -1.80
CA ASP A 29 -6.61 -0.01 -0.42
C ASP A 29 -5.48 -1.05 -0.35
N ASP A 30 -5.21 -1.72 -1.46
CA ASP A 30 -4.31 -2.86 -1.55
C ASP A 30 -2.93 -2.50 -2.12
N ALA A 31 -2.76 -1.27 -2.61
CA ALA A 31 -1.53 -0.79 -3.25
C ALA A 31 -0.30 -0.89 -2.32
N THR A 32 -0.45 -0.53 -1.04
CA THR A 32 0.64 -0.67 -0.05
C THR A 32 1.04 -2.12 0.16
N ALA A 33 0.08 -3.06 0.19
CA ALA A 33 0.39 -4.47 0.33
C ALA A 33 1.12 -5.02 -0.91
N ALA A 34 0.71 -4.59 -2.10
CA ALA A 34 1.40 -4.92 -3.35
C ALA A 34 2.86 -4.41 -3.35
N GLY A 35 3.09 -3.17 -2.88
CA GLY A 35 4.43 -2.61 -2.72
C GLY A 35 5.33 -3.45 -1.81
N VAL A 36 4.85 -3.79 -0.61
CA VAL A 36 5.61 -4.64 0.35
C VAL A 36 5.91 -6.01 -0.25
N MET A 37 4.94 -6.65 -0.90
CA MET A 37 5.16 -7.94 -1.56
C MET A 37 6.21 -7.86 -2.66
N CYS A 38 6.23 -6.78 -3.45
CA CYS A 38 7.23 -6.56 -4.48
C CYS A 38 8.64 -6.44 -3.87
N GLU A 39 8.81 -5.58 -2.86
CA GLU A 39 10.11 -5.36 -2.21
C GLU A 39 10.64 -6.62 -1.54
N ASP A 40 9.76 -7.42 -0.93
CA ASP A 40 10.14 -8.71 -0.34
C ASP A 40 10.67 -9.68 -1.40
N SER A 41 10.03 -9.76 -2.57
CA SER A 41 10.52 -10.61 -3.66
C SER A 41 11.79 -10.07 -4.32
N VAL A 42 11.94 -8.76 -4.47
CA VAL A 42 13.21 -8.16 -4.94
C VAL A 42 14.34 -8.47 -3.96
N ARG A 43 14.07 -8.41 -2.64
CA ARG A 43 15.03 -8.77 -1.60
C ARG A 43 15.46 -10.24 -1.73
N GLU A 44 14.51 -11.14 -1.98
CA GLU A 44 14.80 -12.56 -2.19
C GLU A 44 15.59 -12.82 -3.49
N GLU A 45 15.18 -12.23 -4.62
CA GLU A 45 15.84 -12.40 -5.92
C GLU A 45 17.28 -11.88 -5.93
N LEU A 46 17.55 -10.79 -5.20
CA LEU A 46 18.88 -10.20 -5.09
C LEU A 46 19.71 -10.72 -3.89
N ASP A 47 19.20 -11.70 -3.13
CA ASP A 47 19.82 -12.24 -1.90
C ASP A 47 20.24 -11.13 -0.91
N LEU A 48 19.36 -10.13 -0.76
CA LEU A 48 19.59 -8.97 0.09
C LEU A 48 19.17 -9.26 1.53
N GLY A 49 19.90 -8.67 2.49
CA GLY A 49 19.53 -8.75 3.90
C GLY A 49 18.28 -7.91 4.24
N GLU A 50 17.70 -8.14 5.42
CA GLU A 50 16.57 -7.34 5.95
C GLU A 50 16.88 -5.84 6.06
N SER A 51 18.16 -5.47 6.10
CA SER A 51 18.63 -4.08 6.16
C SER A 51 18.82 -3.41 4.79
N ALA A 52 18.42 -4.06 3.70
CA ALA A 52 18.44 -3.46 2.37
C ALA A 52 17.58 -2.20 2.33
N GLN A 53 18.11 -1.15 1.71
CA GLN A 53 17.45 0.16 1.63
C GLN A 53 16.73 0.27 0.31
N PHE A 54 15.42 0.03 0.36
CA PHE A 54 14.49 0.39 -0.70
C PHE A 54 14.15 1.88 -0.57
N ASP A 55 13.76 2.51 -1.67
CA ASP A 55 13.18 3.86 -1.62
C ASP A 55 11.97 3.90 -0.67
N ASP A 56 11.76 5.05 0.00
CA ASP A 56 10.74 5.20 1.05
C ASP A 56 9.31 4.84 0.60
N SER A 57 9.02 4.88 -0.70
CA SER A 57 7.75 4.45 -1.28
C SER A 57 7.93 4.12 -2.76
N PRO A 58 7.72 2.87 -3.21
CA PRO A 58 7.68 2.56 -4.62
C PRO A 58 6.44 3.17 -5.28
N ASP A 59 6.55 3.48 -6.56
CA ASP A 59 5.43 3.90 -7.39
C ASP A 59 4.54 2.68 -7.69
N VAL A 60 3.32 2.69 -7.18
CA VAL A 60 2.34 1.61 -7.40
C VAL A 60 1.24 2.09 -8.35
N GLU A 61 1.17 1.50 -9.53
CA GLU A 61 0.12 1.72 -10.51
C GLU A 61 -0.88 0.54 -10.50
N VAL A 62 -2.18 0.84 -10.40
CA VAL A 62 -3.25 -0.14 -10.60
C VAL A 62 -3.53 -0.28 -12.09
N THR A 63 -2.96 -1.29 -12.73
CA THR A 63 -3.13 -1.55 -14.17
C THR A 63 -4.45 -2.25 -14.49
N SER A 64 -5.03 -2.98 -13.52
CA SER A 64 -6.41 -3.48 -13.57
C SER A 64 -7.07 -3.35 -12.20
N ALA A 65 -8.13 -2.55 -12.11
CA ALA A 65 -8.89 -2.36 -10.88
C ALA A 65 -10.03 -3.39 -10.70
N GLU A 66 -10.40 -4.11 -11.76
CA GLU A 66 -11.39 -5.19 -11.71
C GLU A 66 -10.70 -6.51 -11.38
N SER A 67 -11.39 -7.42 -10.70
CA SER A 67 -10.86 -8.76 -10.39
C SER A 67 -10.64 -9.60 -11.66
N PRO A 68 -9.48 -10.27 -11.83
CA PRO A 68 -8.30 -10.21 -10.97
C PRO A 68 -7.62 -8.85 -11.08
N ARG A 69 -7.35 -8.22 -9.92
CA ARG A 69 -6.69 -6.92 -9.89
C ARG A 69 -5.22 -7.09 -10.26
N THR A 70 -4.65 -6.09 -10.91
CA THR A 70 -3.25 -6.11 -11.33
C THR A 70 -2.59 -4.80 -10.94
N TYR A 71 -1.37 -4.95 -10.44
CA TYR A 71 -0.53 -3.87 -9.93
C TYR A 71 0.81 -3.93 -10.65
N GLU A 72 1.29 -2.79 -11.10
CA GLU A 72 2.67 -2.58 -11.51
C GLU A 72 3.34 -1.74 -10.42
N ILE A 73 4.48 -2.22 -9.91
CA ILE A 73 5.22 -1.57 -8.82
C ILE A 73 6.61 -1.28 -9.33
N ALA A 74 6.99 -0.01 -9.40
CA ALA A 74 8.32 0.43 -9.79
C ALA A 74 9.03 1.11 -8.62
N GLY A 75 10.31 0.82 -8.43
CA GLY A 75 11.11 1.45 -7.39
C GLY A 75 12.59 1.20 -7.59
N SER A 76 13.39 1.62 -6.62
CA SER A 76 14.82 1.32 -6.59
C SER A 76 15.28 0.81 -5.23
N VAL A 77 16.38 0.06 -5.22
CA VAL A 77 17.05 -0.45 -4.03
C VAL A 77 18.55 -0.18 -4.13
N ASP A 78 19.17 0.26 -3.04
CA ASP A 78 20.63 0.40 -2.97
C ASP A 78 21.28 -0.97 -2.75
N VAL A 79 22.11 -1.37 -3.71
CA VAL A 79 22.92 -2.58 -3.66
C VAL A 79 24.38 -2.16 -3.70
N ASP A 80 25.05 -2.25 -2.55
CA ASP A 80 26.46 -1.89 -2.37
C ASP A 80 26.81 -0.47 -2.89
N GLY A 81 25.93 0.51 -2.65
CA GLY A 81 26.10 1.91 -3.09
C GLY A 81 25.72 2.16 -4.55
N THR A 82 25.07 1.20 -5.20
CA THR A 82 24.54 1.33 -6.56
C THR A 82 23.02 1.22 -6.52
N ALA A 83 22.33 2.24 -7.03
CA ALA A 83 20.89 2.18 -7.22
C ALA A 83 20.57 1.15 -8.30
N THR A 84 19.75 0.16 -7.94
CA THR A 84 19.23 -0.87 -8.81
C THR A 84 17.72 -0.70 -8.92
N ASP A 85 17.22 -0.44 -10.12
CA ASP A 85 15.81 -0.25 -10.39
C ASP A 85 15.11 -1.61 -10.51
N TYR A 86 13.86 -1.67 -10.09
CA TYR A 86 13.01 -2.85 -10.25
C TYR A 86 11.60 -2.49 -10.70
N VAL A 87 10.96 -3.43 -11.38
CA VAL A 87 9.53 -3.40 -11.70
C VAL A 87 8.93 -4.77 -11.35
N CYS A 88 7.90 -4.80 -10.51
CA CYS A 88 7.11 -6.00 -10.26
C CYS A 88 5.74 -5.89 -10.92
N THR A 89 5.25 -7.02 -11.42
CA THR A 89 3.83 -7.19 -11.74
C THR A 89 3.22 -8.19 -10.75
N ILE A 90 2.17 -7.76 -10.06
CA ILE A 90 1.45 -8.58 -9.08
C ILE A 90 -0.02 -8.63 -9.46
N SER A 91 -0.62 -9.82 -9.38
CA SER A 91 -2.05 -10.02 -9.59
C SER A 91 -2.73 -10.57 -8.34
N THR A 92 -4.04 -10.33 -8.19
CA THR A 92 -4.88 -11.07 -7.23
C THR A 92 -5.65 -12.19 -7.93
N SER A 93 -6.16 -13.16 -7.18
CA SER A 93 -7.21 -14.06 -7.68
C SER A 93 -8.50 -13.30 -7.97
N ASP A 94 -9.45 -13.94 -8.67
CA ASP A 94 -10.78 -13.38 -8.99
C ASP A 94 -11.55 -12.94 -7.73
N GLN A 95 -11.29 -13.59 -6.59
CA GLN A 95 -11.91 -13.26 -5.30
C GLN A 95 -11.12 -12.21 -4.51
N GLY A 96 -9.92 -11.82 -4.97
CA GLY A 96 -9.05 -10.86 -4.29
C GLY A 96 -8.32 -11.41 -3.06
N ASP A 97 -8.52 -12.69 -2.73
CA ASP A 97 -8.04 -13.32 -1.48
C ASP A 97 -6.62 -13.88 -1.58
N THR A 98 -6.10 -14.05 -2.80
CA THR A 98 -4.78 -14.64 -3.05
C THR A 98 -4.00 -13.72 -3.96
N TRP A 99 -2.72 -13.59 -3.70
CA TRP A 99 -1.79 -12.74 -4.44
C TRP A 99 -0.80 -13.61 -5.20
N THR A 100 -0.44 -13.23 -6.41
CA THR A 100 0.53 -13.93 -7.25
C THR A 100 1.50 -12.93 -7.83
N MET A 101 2.79 -13.23 -7.70
CA MET A 101 3.82 -12.50 -8.40
C MET A 101 3.90 -13.01 -9.83
N GLU A 102 3.53 -12.16 -10.78
CA GLU A 102 3.54 -12.49 -12.21
C GLU A 102 4.93 -12.33 -12.81
N GLY A 103 5.70 -11.36 -12.31
CA GLY A 103 7.06 -11.09 -12.75
C GLY A 103 7.77 -10.07 -11.89
N VAL A 104 9.10 -10.17 -11.90
CA VAL A 104 10.04 -9.20 -11.33
C VAL A 104 11.10 -8.94 -12.39
N GLU A 105 11.28 -7.68 -12.75
CA GLU A 105 12.31 -7.20 -13.65
C GLU A 105 13.28 -6.33 -12.85
N ILE A 106 14.56 -6.63 -12.92
CA ILE A 106 15.62 -5.90 -12.20
C ILE A 106 16.60 -5.33 -13.21
N THR A 107 16.93 -4.05 -13.09
CA THR A 107 17.85 -3.32 -13.96
C THR A 107 18.86 -2.54 -13.13
N GLY A 108 20.16 -2.72 -13.39
CA GLY A 108 21.27 -2.01 -12.72
C GLY A 108 22.36 -1.57 -13.68
#